data_AF-A0A7C2CI66-F1
#
_entry.id   AF-A0A7C2CI66-F1
#
_cell.length_a   1.000
_cell.length_b   1.000
_cell.length_c   1.000
_cell.angle_alpha   90.00
_cell.angle_beta   90.00
_cell.angle_gamma   90.00
#
_symmetry.space_group_name_H-M   'P 1'
#
loop_
_entity.id
_entity.type
_entity.pdbx_description
1 polymer ?
#
loop_
_entity_poly.entity_id
_entity_poly.type
_entity_poly.pdbx_seq_one_letter_code
_entity_poly.pdbx_strand_id
1 'polypeptide(L)'
;MPLSLVYLASFLRAASVFLLMRLLSWVEARSKHPFGKSFVRKLPLGAYLAYMAQFDFTYIHNSVFDQIIAPITRYFRQAEVEAWFKKAGQEEVQISSRNEMSWQGFGRKVSPPS
;
A
#
# COMPACT_ATOMS: atom_id res chain seq x y z
N MET A 1 -20.28 15.65 -3.80
CA MET A 1 -19.42 16.78 -3.37
C MET A 1 -18.48 17.14 -4.52
N PRO A 2 -18.19 18.42 -4.77
CA PRO A 2 -17.17 18.82 -5.75
C PRO A 2 -15.79 18.33 -5.29
N LEU A 3 -14.96 17.87 -6.25
CA LEU A 3 -13.64 17.26 -6.00
C LEU A 3 -12.70 18.18 -5.20
N SER A 4 -12.76 19.49 -5.41
CA SER A 4 -11.96 20.47 -4.68
C SER A 4 -12.27 20.51 -3.18
N LEU A 5 -13.54 20.37 -2.79
CA LEU A 5 -13.93 20.30 -1.38
C LEU A 5 -13.47 19.01 -0.73
N VAL A 6 -13.54 17.89 -1.46
CA VAL A 6 -13.01 16.60 -0.97
C VAL A 6 -11.49 16.69 -0.81
N TYR A 7 -10.80 17.29 -1.77
CA TYR A 7 -9.34 17.49 -1.72
C TYR A 7 -8.91 18.35 -0.52
N LEU A 8 -9.64 19.44 -0.25
CA LEU A 8 -9.42 20.28 0.92
C LEU A 8 -9.73 19.54 2.23
N ALA A 9 -10.83 18.78 2.28
CA ALA A 9 -11.16 17.97 3.45
C ALA A 9 -10.10 16.87 3.72
N SER A 10 -9.52 16.29 2.66
CA SER A 10 -8.43 15.33 2.75
C SER A 10 -7.17 15.92 3.38
N PHE A 11 -6.97 17.25 3.31
CA PHE A 11 -5.78 17.90 3.86
C PHE A 11 -5.64 17.70 5.37
N LEU A 12 -6.73 17.88 6.14
CA LEU A 12 -6.69 17.71 7.60
C LEU A 12 -6.36 16.28 8.00
N ARG A 13 -6.92 15.30 7.29
CA ARG A 13 -6.63 13.88 7.51
C ARG A 13 -5.19 13.55 7.11
N ALA A 14 -4.73 14.06 5.96
CA ALA A 14 -3.36 13.89 5.50
C ALA A 14 -2.34 14.49 6.47
N ALA A 15 -2.60 15.70 6.98
CA ALA A 15 -1.75 16.36 7.98
C ALA A 15 -1.66 15.53 9.26
N SER A 16 -2.79 15.01 9.74
CA SER A 16 -2.83 14.16 10.93
C SER A 16 -2.01 12.88 10.73
N VAL A 17 -2.19 12.19 9.60
CA VAL A 17 -1.43 10.98 9.25
C VAL A 17 0.06 11.29 9.08
N PHE A 18 0.41 12.38 8.41
CA PHE A 18 1.79 12.78 8.16
C PHE A 18 2.52 13.12 9.46
N LEU A 19 1.92 13.91 10.34
CA LEU A 19 2.49 14.25 11.64
C LEU A 19 2.66 13.00 12.52
N LEU A 20 1.69 12.09 12.53
CA LEU A 20 1.81 10.81 13.22
C LEU A 20 2.99 10.00 12.67
N MET A 21 3.15 9.91 11.35
CA MET A 21 4.28 9.22 10.73
C MET A 21 5.61 9.86 11.09
N ARG A 22 5.72 11.20 11.05
CA ARG A 22 6.93 11.91 11.46
C ARG A 22 7.27 11.66 12.92
N LEU A 23 6.26 11.66 13.80
CA LEU A 23 6.44 11.36 15.22
C LEU A 23 6.94 9.93 15.43
N LEU A 24 6.31 8.94 14.78
CA LEU A 24 6.72 7.53 14.87
C LEU A 24 8.17 7.33 14.40
N SER A 25 8.54 7.91 13.25
CA SER A 25 9.91 7.85 12.75
C SER A 25 10.90 8.56 13.67
N TRP A 26 10.51 9.69 14.28
CA TRP A 26 11.34 10.40 15.24
C TRP A 26 11.57 9.60 16.53
N VAL A 27 10.50 8.99 17.08
CA VAL A 27 10.59 8.11 18.25
C VAL A 27 11.48 6.90 17.94
N GLU A 28 11.29 6.29 16.77
CA GLU A 28 12.08 5.14 16.32
C GLU A 28 13.56 5.50 16.18
N ALA A 29 13.89 6.63 15.54
CA ALA A 29 15.27 7.09 15.40
C ALA A 29 15.94 7.41 16.75
N ARG A 30 15.17 7.81 17.75
CA ARG A 30 15.67 8.13 19.10
C ARG A 30 15.72 6.92 20.02
N SER A 31 14.98 5.87 19.69
CA SER A 31 15.04 4.58 20.36
C SER A 31 16.35 3.89 19.98
N LYS A 32 17.31 3.84 20.91
CA LYS A 32 18.60 3.17 20.72
C LYS A 32 18.38 1.65 20.54
N HIS A 33 18.05 1.19 19.35
CA HIS A 33 17.96 -0.24 19.03
C HIS A 33 19.14 -0.65 18.15
N PRO A 34 20.28 -1.10 18.75
CA PRO A 34 21.43 -1.55 17.98
C PRO A 34 21.17 -2.86 17.22
N PHE A 35 20.22 -3.70 17.67
CA PHE A 35 19.84 -4.98 17.04
C PHE A 35 18.40 -5.37 17.39
N GLY A 36 17.39 -4.73 16.80
CA GLY A 36 16.00 -5.14 17.09
C GLY A 36 14.98 -4.44 16.22
N LYS A 37 14.26 -5.24 15.42
CA LYS A 37 13.20 -4.87 14.47
C LYS A 37 12.41 -3.62 14.89
N SER A 38 12.29 -2.67 13.95
CA SER A 38 11.41 -1.48 14.01
C SER A 38 10.17 -1.71 14.86
N PHE A 39 10.02 -0.95 15.95
CA PHE A 39 8.81 -1.01 16.77
C PHE A 39 7.56 -0.66 15.94
N VAL A 40 7.70 0.25 14.98
CA VAL A 40 6.63 0.61 14.03
C VAL A 40 6.16 -0.62 13.24
N ARG A 41 7.07 -1.52 12.83
CA ARG A 41 6.70 -2.77 12.15
C ARG A 41 5.90 -3.75 13.02
N LYS A 42 5.92 -3.62 14.34
CA LYS A 42 5.13 -4.47 15.25
C LYS A 42 3.69 -3.98 15.44
N LEU A 43 3.40 -2.74 15.05
CA LEU A 43 2.04 -2.21 15.10
C LEU A 43 1.14 -2.90 14.07
N PRO A 44 -0.19 -2.92 14.26
CA PRO A 44 -1.11 -3.24 13.19
C PRO A 44 -0.81 -2.39 11.96
N LEU A 45 -0.75 -3.01 10.78
CA LEU A 45 -0.33 -2.36 9.53
C LEU A 45 1.10 -1.77 9.60
N GLY A 46 1.97 -2.30 10.47
CA GLY A 46 3.30 -1.74 10.71
C GLY A 46 4.20 -1.67 9.47
N ALA A 47 4.13 -2.67 8.58
CA ALA A 47 4.81 -2.63 7.29
C ALA A 47 4.32 -1.46 6.41
N TYR A 48 3.02 -1.19 6.42
CA TYR A 48 2.38 -0.08 5.71
C TYR A 48 2.76 1.27 6.29
N LEU A 49 2.72 1.41 7.61
CA LEU A 49 3.13 2.63 8.29
C LEU A 49 4.61 2.94 8.04
N ALA A 50 5.48 1.93 8.12
CA ALA A 50 6.91 2.09 7.86
C ALA A 50 7.20 2.45 6.39
N TYR A 51 6.45 1.88 5.43
CA TYR A 51 6.55 2.24 4.03
C TYR A 51 6.09 3.68 3.77
N MET A 52 4.92 4.05 4.31
CA MET A 52 4.36 5.38 4.11
C MET A 52 5.21 6.49 4.76
N ALA A 53 5.89 6.20 5.86
CA ALA A 53 6.77 7.16 6.53
C ALA A 53 7.96 7.64 5.66
N GLN A 54 8.27 6.96 4.54
CA GLN A 54 9.35 7.33 3.62
C GLN A 54 8.98 8.47 2.66
N PHE A 55 7.69 8.75 2.50
CA PHE A 55 7.21 9.72 1.51
C PHE A 55 7.04 11.13 2.07
N ASP A 56 6.90 12.11 1.18
CA ASP A 56 6.61 13.50 1.53
C ASP A 56 5.12 13.73 1.78
N PHE A 57 4.77 14.95 2.20
CA PHE A 57 3.39 15.30 2.52
C PHE A 57 2.48 15.19 1.29
N THR A 58 2.95 15.63 0.12
CA THR A 58 2.17 15.61 -1.13
C THR A 58 1.74 14.19 -1.49
N TYR A 59 2.65 13.23 -1.40
CA TYR A 59 2.34 11.82 -1.66
C TYR A 59 1.32 11.26 -0.67
N ILE A 60 1.47 11.57 0.62
CA ILE A 60 0.53 11.13 1.66
C ILE A 60 -0.85 11.76 1.45
N HIS A 61 -0.90 13.05 1.11
CA HIS A 61 -2.17 13.74 0.85
C HIS A 61 -2.91 13.16 -0.34
N ASN A 62 -2.22 12.91 -1.46
CA ASN A 62 -2.82 12.25 -2.61
C ASN A 62 -3.30 10.84 -2.27
N SER A 63 -2.50 10.06 -1.53
CA SER A 63 -2.90 8.71 -1.08
C SER A 63 -4.16 8.72 -0.21
N VAL A 64 -4.26 9.69 0.72
CA VAL A 64 -5.44 9.86 1.59
C VAL A 64 -6.65 10.33 0.79
N PHE A 65 -6.45 11.23 -0.17
CA PHE A 65 -7.50 11.69 -1.07
C PHE A 65 -8.07 10.53 -1.89
N ASP A 66 -7.21 9.71 -2.50
CA ASP A 66 -7.62 8.53 -3.28
C ASP A 66 -8.47 7.57 -2.45
N GLN A 67 -8.10 7.35 -1.18
CA GLN A 67 -8.88 6.50 -0.26
C GLN A 67 -10.25 7.08 0.11
N ILE A 68 -10.41 8.41 0.10
CA ILE A 68 -11.69 9.06 0.40
C ILE A 68 -12.62 9.03 -0.81
N ILE A 69 -12.08 9.19 -2.02
CA ILE A 69 -12.89 9.18 -3.25
C ILE A 69 -13.23 7.76 -3.72
N ALA A 70 -12.47 6.74 -3.32
CA ALA A 70 -12.73 5.35 -3.64
C ALA A 70 -14.02 4.86 -2.96
N PRO A 71 -15.13 4.64 -3.69
CA PRO A 71 -16.44 4.38 -3.09
C PRO A 71 -16.49 3.06 -2.33
N ILE A 72 -15.74 2.05 -2.79
CA ILE A 72 -15.68 0.71 -2.21
C ILE A 72 -14.32 0.08 -2.56
N THR A 73 -13.53 -0.28 -1.56
CA THR A 73 -12.30 -1.06 -1.77
C THR A 73 -12.63 -2.54 -1.65
N ARG A 74 -12.39 -3.32 -2.71
CA ARG A 74 -12.48 -4.79 -2.67
C ARG A 74 -11.09 -5.37 -2.56
N TYR A 75 -10.84 -6.12 -1.48
CA TYR A 75 -9.61 -6.87 -1.30
C TYR A 75 -9.73 -8.25 -1.95
N PHE A 76 -8.64 -8.71 -2.55
CA PHE A 76 -8.54 -10.01 -3.19
C PHE A 76 -7.43 -10.82 -2.54
N ARG A 77 -7.68 -12.10 -2.32
CA ARG A 77 -6.66 -13.07 -1.91
C ARG A 77 -5.76 -13.41 -3.09
N GLN A 78 -4.53 -13.84 -2.81
CA GLN A 78 -3.56 -14.28 -3.82
C GLN A 78 -4.17 -15.29 -4.80
N ALA A 79 -4.90 -16.27 -4.27
CA ALA A 79 -5.56 -17.31 -5.06
C ALA A 79 -6.63 -16.77 -6.02
N GLU A 80 -7.33 -15.68 -5.65
CA GLU A 80 -8.30 -15.04 -6.55
C GLU A 80 -7.59 -14.37 -7.73
N VAL A 81 -6.46 -13.71 -7.46
CA VAL A 81 -5.63 -13.10 -8.50
C VAL A 81 -5.04 -14.17 -9.42
N GLU A 82 -4.49 -15.24 -8.87
CA GLU A 82 -3.94 -16.37 -9.64
C GLU A 82 -5.00 -17.03 -10.53
N ALA A 83 -6.23 -17.18 -10.03
CA ALA A 83 -7.33 -17.75 -10.80
C ALA A 83 -7.68 -16.90 -12.03
N TRP A 84 -7.47 -15.59 -12.01
CA TRP A 84 -7.68 -14.74 -13.18
C TRP A 84 -6.69 -15.04 -14.30
N PHE A 85 -5.41 -15.27 -13.97
CA PHE A 85 -4.38 -15.66 -14.94
C PHE A 85 -4.69 -17.02 -15.56
N LYS A 86 -5.06 -18.00 -14.73
CA LYS A 86 -5.47 -19.34 -15.18
C LYS A 86 -6.69 -19.28 -16.10
N LYS A 87 -7.72 -18.50 -15.73
CA LYS A 87 -8.93 -18.28 -16.54
C LYS A 87 -8.62 -17.61 -17.88
N ALA A 88 -7.60 -16.76 -17.93
CA ALA A 88 -7.12 -16.12 -19.15
C ALA A 88 -6.24 -17.04 -20.02
N GLY A 89 -6.06 -18.32 -19.64
CA GLY A 89 -5.24 -19.28 -20.38
C GLY A 89 -3.74 -18.99 -20.33
N GLN A 90 -3.27 -18.26 -19.31
CA GLN A 90 -1.84 -18.01 -19.13
C GLN A 90 -1.16 -19.16 -18.39
N GLU A 91 0.09 -19.44 -18.77
CA GLU A 91 0.97 -20.42 -18.15
C GLU A 91 2.05 -19.74 -17.31
N GLU A 92 2.79 -20.54 -16.53
CA GLU A 92 3.91 -20.05 -15.70
C GLU A 92 3.51 -18.88 -14.79
N VAL A 93 2.31 -18.96 -14.21
CA VAL A 93 1.74 -17.89 -13.38
C VAL A 93 2.54 -17.74 -12.09
N GLN A 94 3.07 -16.55 -11.85
CA GLN A 94 3.77 -16.18 -10.63
C GLN A 94 3.07 -14.99 -9.97
N ILE A 95 2.57 -15.19 -8.76
CA ILE A 95 1.97 -14.12 -7.95
C ILE A 95 2.86 -13.88 -6.72
N SER A 96 3.30 -12.65 -6.53
CA SER A 96 4.09 -12.21 -5.37
C SER A 96 3.40 -11.05 -4.66
N SER A 97 3.73 -10.87 -3.38
CA SER A 97 3.24 -9.71 -2.61
C SER A 97 4.25 -8.56 -2.69
N ARG A 98 3.78 -7.35 -3.01
CA ARG A 98 4.56 -6.12 -2.89
C ARG A 98 4.29 -5.49 -1.53
N ASN A 99 5.30 -5.56 -0.67
CA ASN A 99 5.32 -5.03 0.70
C ASN A 99 4.15 -5.53 1.58
N GLU A 100 3.61 -6.73 1.35
CA GLU A 100 2.45 -7.25 2.09
C GLU A 100 1.15 -6.43 1.91
N MET A 101 1.13 -5.50 0.96
CA MET A 101 0.02 -4.54 0.76
C MET A 101 -0.75 -4.78 -0.53
N SER A 102 -0.08 -5.35 -1.53
CA SER A 102 -0.66 -5.54 -2.87
C SER A 102 -0.10 -6.79 -3.51
N TRP A 103 -0.82 -7.31 -4.49
CA TRP A 103 -0.38 -8.43 -5.31
C TRP A 103 0.22 -7.93 -6.61
N GLN A 104 1.30 -8.55 -7.02
CA GLN A 104 1.88 -8.44 -8.35
C GLN A 104 1.78 -9.81 -9.01
N GLY A 105 1.37 -9.85 -10.27
CA GLY A 105 1.22 -11.10 -11.02
C GLY A 105 1.91 -11.03 -12.38
N PHE A 106 2.57 -12.12 -12.74
CA PHE A 106 3.16 -12.36 -14.05
C PHE A 106 2.62 -13.69 -14.61
N GLY A 107 2.44 -13.75 -15.93
CA GLY A 107 2.06 -14.98 -16.62
C GLY A 107 2.49 -14.91 -18.08
N ARG A 108 2.72 -16.09 -18.67
CA ARG A 108 3.13 -16.26 -20.06
C ARG A 108 1.92 -16.57 -20.92
N LYS A 109 1.75 -15.84 -22.02
CA LYS A 109 0.75 -16.21 -23.04
C LYS A 109 1.17 -17.49 -23.74
N VAL A 110 0.24 -18.41 -23.91
CA VAL A 110 0.45 -19.58 -24.76
C VAL A 110 0.37 -19.10 -26.21
N SER A 111 1.50 -19.07 -26.90
CA SER A 111 1.51 -18.92 -28.35
C SER A 111 1.05 -20.24 -28.98
N PRO A 112 0.13 -20.23 -29.96
CA PRO A 112 -0.18 -21.44 -30.70
C PRO A 112 1.10 -22.01 -31.34
N PRO A 113 1.23 -23.34 -31.46
CA PRO A 113 2.30 -23.92 -32.26
C PRO A 113 2.19 -23.41 -33.70
N SER A 114 3.32 -22.93 -34.23
CA SER A 114 3.48 -22.47 -35.61
C SER A 114 3.34 -23.60 -36.62
#